data_AF-A0A7K6UNP6-F1
#
_entry.id   AF-A0A7K6UNP6-F1
#
_cell.length_a   1.000
_cell.length_b   1.000
_cell.length_c   1.000
_cell.angle_alpha   90.00
_cell.angle_beta   90.00
_cell.angle_gamma   90.00
#
_symmetry.space_group_name_H-M   'P 1'
#
loop_
_entity.id
_entity.type
_entity.pdbx_description
1 polymer ?
#
loop_
_entity_poly.entity_id
_entity_poly.type
_entity_poly.pdbx_seq_one_letter_code
_entity_poly.pdbx_strand_id
1 'polypeptide(L)'
;MNGAVPSLFDPKERVLKLGETFEKQPRCAFHTVRYDFKPASIDMSCEGDLEVGKGEQVTITLPNIEGSTPPVTVFKGSKKPYLKECILIMNHDTGECRLEKLSSNITVKKTR
;
A
#
# COMPACT_ATOMS: atom_id res chain seq x y z
N MET A 1 22.50 -18.74 -20.21
CA MET A 1 21.61 -19.49 -19.30
C MET A 1 20.29 -18.74 -19.30
N ASN A 2 19.32 -19.19 -20.10
CA ASN A 2 18.07 -18.47 -20.34
C ASN A 2 17.13 -18.73 -19.16
N GLY A 3 17.11 -17.83 -18.18
CA GLY A 3 16.15 -17.86 -17.09
C GLY A 3 14.77 -17.49 -17.62
N ALA A 4 13.94 -18.49 -17.91
CA ALA A 4 12.53 -18.27 -18.18
C ALA A 4 11.92 -17.63 -16.93
N VAL A 5 11.44 -16.39 -17.06
CA VAL A 5 10.70 -15.72 -16.00
C VAL A 5 9.44 -16.56 -15.76
N PRO A 6 9.19 -17.05 -14.53
CA PRO A 6 7.96 -17.77 -14.24
C PRO A 6 6.78 -16.91 -14.66
N SER A 7 5.85 -17.47 -15.44
CA SER A 7 4.64 -16.75 -15.78
C SER A 7 3.90 -16.42 -14.49
N LEU A 8 3.75 -15.12 -14.18
CA LEU A 8 3.08 -14.64 -12.97
C LEU A 8 1.64 -15.19 -12.86
N PHE A 9 1.07 -15.56 -14.01
CA PHE A 9 -0.23 -16.19 -14.16
C PHE A 9 -0.04 -17.53 -14.87
N ASP A 10 -0.59 -18.60 -14.31
CA ASP A 10 -0.81 -19.82 -15.07
C ASP A 10 -1.91 -19.56 -16.13
N PRO A 11 -1.96 -20.32 -17.24
CA PRO A 11 -3.03 -20.18 -18.23
C PRO A 11 -4.39 -20.70 -17.72
N LYS A 12 -4.53 -20.94 -16.42
CA LYS A 12 -5.71 -21.56 -15.82
C LYS A 12 -6.80 -20.51 -15.65
N GLU A 13 -8.00 -20.83 -16.11
CA GLU A 13 -9.18 -20.00 -15.83
C GLU A 13 -9.48 -19.98 -14.33
N ARG A 14 -9.73 -18.78 -13.79
CA ARG A 14 -10.02 -18.55 -12.37
C ARG A 14 -11.26 -17.67 -12.26
N VAL A 15 -12.17 -18.04 -11.36
CA VAL A 15 -13.37 -17.24 -11.08
C VAL A 15 -12.95 -15.96 -10.36
N LEU A 16 -13.36 -14.81 -10.89
CA LEU A 16 -13.17 -13.52 -10.26
C LEU A 16 -14.27 -13.29 -9.20
N LYS A 17 -13.88 -13.24 -7.93
CA LYS A 17 -14.78 -12.89 -6.83
C LYS A 17 -14.75 -11.39 -6.59
N LEU A 18 -15.91 -10.79 -6.36
CA LEU A 18 -15.98 -9.42 -5.82
C LEU A 18 -15.84 -9.49 -4.31
N GLY A 19 -14.95 -8.68 -3.75
CA GLY A 19 -14.72 -8.63 -2.32
C GLY A 19 -15.66 -7.69 -1.55
N GLU A 20 -15.42 -7.56 -0.25
CA GLU A 20 -16.33 -6.89 0.69
C GLU A 20 -16.49 -5.39 0.38
N THR A 21 -15.51 -4.78 -0.30
CA THR A 21 -15.61 -3.37 -0.73
C THR A 21 -16.70 -3.12 -1.79
N PHE A 22 -17.26 -4.17 -2.38
CA PHE A 22 -18.40 -4.09 -3.30
C PHE A 22 -19.75 -4.20 -2.58
N GLU A 23 -19.79 -4.55 -1.30
CA GLU A 23 -21.01 -4.61 -0.51
C GLU A 23 -21.63 -3.22 -0.28
N LYS A 24 -22.92 -3.19 0.06
CA LYS A 24 -23.63 -1.92 0.37
C LYS A 24 -23.04 -1.21 1.60
N GLN A 25 -22.51 -1.98 2.55
CA GLN A 25 -21.91 -1.50 3.79
C GLN A 25 -20.56 -2.21 3.98
N PRO A 26 -19.49 -1.72 3.33
CA PRO A 26 -18.19 -2.37 3.38
C PRO A 26 -17.61 -2.31 4.79
N ARG A 27 -17.11 -3.43 5.29
CA ARG A 27 -16.48 -3.55 6.62
C ARG A 27 -14.97 -3.29 6.60
N CYS A 28 -14.37 -3.25 5.42
CA CYS A 28 -12.97 -2.93 5.19
C CYS A 28 -12.80 -1.94 4.04
N ALA A 29 -11.63 -1.30 3.99
CA ALA A 29 -11.27 -0.35 2.94
C ALA A 29 -9.80 -0.56 2.57
N PHE A 30 -9.50 -0.41 1.27
CA PHE A 30 -8.14 -0.48 0.76
C PHE A 30 -7.68 0.91 0.34
N HIS A 31 -6.48 1.29 0.75
CA HIS A 31 -5.88 2.59 0.46
C HIS A 31 -4.51 2.39 -0.15
N THR A 32 -4.10 3.31 -1.03
CA THR A 32 -2.72 3.36 -1.52
C THR A 32 -1.97 4.46 -0.79
N VAL A 33 -0.70 4.21 -0.47
CA VAL A 33 0.23 5.22 0.02
C VAL A 33 1.34 5.37 -1.00
N ARG A 34 1.64 6.60 -1.42
CA ARG A 34 2.70 6.89 -2.38
C ARG A 34 3.61 7.98 -1.82
N TYR A 35 4.90 7.70 -1.77
CA TYR A 35 5.97 8.67 -1.57
C TYR A 35 6.82 8.76 -2.84
N ASP A 36 7.43 9.92 -3.08
CA ASP A 36 8.28 10.19 -4.25
C ASP A 36 9.74 9.76 -4.05
N PHE A 37 10.18 9.69 -2.79
CA PHE A 37 11.56 9.37 -2.45
C PHE A 37 11.64 8.53 -1.17
N LYS A 38 12.42 7.44 -1.21
CA LYS A 38 12.87 6.69 -0.03
C LYS A 38 14.33 7.05 0.24
N PRO A 39 14.64 7.82 1.30
CA PRO A 39 16.02 8.09 1.70
C PRO A 39 16.79 6.81 2.01
N ALA A 40 18.09 6.80 1.66
CA ALA A 40 19.01 5.72 2.02
C ALA A 40 19.20 5.55 3.54
N SER A 41 18.86 6.60 4.31
CA SER A 41 18.95 6.57 5.77
C SER A 41 17.84 5.75 6.43
N ILE A 42 16.76 5.38 5.73
CA ILE A 42 15.65 4.64 6.35
C ILE A 42 16.07 3.21 6.65
N ASP A 43 15.90 2.81 7.91
CA ASP A 43 16.10 1.42 8.33
C ASP A 43 14.89 0.58 7.91
N MET A 44 15.11 -0.41 7.05
CA MET A 44 14.06 -1.30 6.55
C MET A 44 13.80 -2.50 7.46
N SER A 45 14.65 -2.72 8.47
CA SER A 45 14.52 -3.81 9.43
C SER A 45 13.62 -3.45 10.62
N CYS A 46 13.34 -2.16 10.80
CA CYS A 46 12.52 -1.64 11.87
C CYS A 46 11.10 -1.29 11.39
N GLU A 47 10.12 -1.43 12.29
CA GLU A 47 8.75 -0.98 12.05
C GLU A 47 8.67 0.55 12.05
N GLY A 48 7.61 1.09 11.44
CA GLY A 48 7.32 2.52 11.44
C GLY A 48 5.85 2.79 11.71
N ASP A 49 5.55 4.01 12.12
CA ASP A 49 4.22 4.42 12.56
C ASP A 49 3.43 5.07 11.42
N LEU A 50 2.13 4.77 11.36
CA LEU A 50 1.17 5.45 10.50
C LEU A 50 0.02 6.00 11.35
N GLU A 51 -0.14 7.31 11.34
CA GLU A 51 -1.19 8.01 12.06
C GLU A 51 -2.15 8.69 11.08
N VAL A 52 -3.45 8.48 11.30
CA VAL A 52 -4.51 9.19 10.59
C VAL A 52 -5.09 10.26 11.53
N GLY A 53 -4.72 11.51 11.28
CA GLY A 53 -5.15 12.67 12.05
C GLY A 53 -6.48 13.25 11.59
N LYS A 54 -6.87 14.36 12.23
CA LYS A 54 -8.05 15.14 11.84
C LYS A 54 -7.92 15.67 10.40
N GLY A 55 -9.04 15.81 9.72
CA GLY A 55 -9.07 16.38 8.37
C GLY A 55 -8.34 15.54 7.33
N GLU A 56 -8.37 14.21 7.47
CA GLU A 56 -7.79 13.28 6.50
C GLU A 56 -6.26 13.39 6.36
N GLN A 57 -5.59 14.01 7.33
CA GLN A 57 -4.14 14.11 7.37
C GLN A 57 -3.54 12.75 7.74
N VAL A 58 -2.52 12.32 7.00
CA VAL A 58 -1.78 11.10 7.28
C VAL A 58 -0.33 11.47 7.56
N THR A 59 0.20 10.96 8.67
CA THR A 59 1.61 11.08 9.06
C THR A 59 2.22 9.69 9.09
N ILE A 60 3.38 9.52 8.46
CA ILE A 60 4.15 8.28 8.47
C ILE A 60 5.52 8.59 9.04
N THR A 61 5.91 7.89 10.09
CA THR A 61 7.21 8.06 10.75
C THR A 61 8.01 6.78 10.59
N LEU A 62 9.14 6.87 9.89
CA LEU A 62 10.03 5.75 9.65
C LEU A 62 11.36 5.97 10.38
N PRO A 63 11.90 4.96 11.08
CA PRO A 63 13.20 5.06 11.72
C PRO A 63 14.32 5.16 10.67
N ASN A 64 15.35 5.93 11.00
CA ASN A 64 16.60 5.91 10.26
C ASN A 64 17.60 4.97 10.92
N ILE A 65 18.57 4.49 10.14
CA ILE A 65 19.70 3.66 10.58
C ILE A 65 20.42 4.37 11.74
N GLU A 66 20.84 3.60 12.74
CA GLU A 66 21.55 4.11 13.92
C GLU A 66 22.71 5.06 13.55
N GLY A 67 22.82 6.16 14.29
CA GLY A 67 23.80 7.23 14.03
C GLY A 67 23.34 8.29 13.02
N SER A 68 22.19 8.12 12.36
CA SER A 68 21.60 9.14 11.50
C SER A 68 21.09 10.35 12.29
N THR A 69 21.26 11.55 11.72
CA THR A 69 20.63 12.79 12.24
C THR A 69 19.78 13.42 11.13
N PRO A 70 18.46 13.54 11.28
CA PRO A 70 17.63 13.12 12.43
C PRO A 70 17.48 11.58 12.55
N PRO A 71 17.08 11.06 13.72
CA PRO A 71 16.91 9.62 13.95
C PRO A 71 15.68 9.02 13.24
N VAL A 72 14.76 9.87 12.78
CA VAL A 72 13.54 9.44 12.07
C VAL A 72 13.33 10.30 10.82
N THR A 73 12.68 9.72 9.83
CA THR A 73 12.15 10.43 8.67
C THR A 73 10.63 10.48 8.76
N VAL A 74 10.06 11.68 8.73
CA VAL A 74 8.62 11.89 8.77
C VAL A 74 8.10 12.25 7.38
N PHE A 75 7.01 11.61 6.97
CA PHE A 75 6.27 11.92 5.77
C PHE A 75 4.86 12.38 6.14
N LYS A 76 4.36 13.43 5.49
CA LYS A 76 3.00 13.92 5.68
C LYS A 76 2.26 14.01 4.36
N GLY A 77 0.99 13.66 4.38
CA GLY A 77 0.10 13.74 3.23
C GLY A 77 -1.36 13.84 3.66
N SER A 78 -2.25 13.70 2.70
CA SER A 78 -3.68 13.62 2.96
C SER A 78 -4.35 12.59 2.09
N LYS A 79 -5.44 12.02 2.62
CA LYS A 79 -6.29 11.07 1.91
C LYS A 79 -7.10 11.79 0.84
N LYS A 80 -7.10 11.24 -0.38
CA LYS A 80 -7.96 11.67 -1.48
C LYS A 80 -8.76 10.47 -2.00
N PRO A 81 -10.08 10.60 -2.24
CA PRO A 81 -10.90 9.47 -2.64
C PRO A 81 -10.53 8.98 -4.05
N TYR A 82 -10.48 7.67 -4.24
CA TYR A 82 -10.49 7.07 -5.57
C TYR A 82 -11.92 7.05 -6.11
N LEU A 83 -12.07 7.11 -7.44
CA LEU A 83 -13.39 7.10 -8.07
C LEU A 83 -13.81 5.70 -8.51
N LYS A 84 -12.95 4.98 -9.24
CA LYS A 84 -13.31 3.70 -9.88
C LYS A 84 -12.16 2.67 -9.87
N GLU A 85 -11.08 2.95 -9.16
CA GLU A 85 -9.91 2.07 -9.16
C GLU A 85 -10.16 0.85 -8.27
N CYS A 86 -9.61 -0.29 -8.69
CA CYS A 86 -9.70 -1.56 -7.99
C CYS A 86 -8.33 -2.22 -7.91
N ILE A 87 -8.14 -3.09 -6.92
CA ILE A 87 -6.99 -3.97 -6.78
C ILE A 87 -7.45 -5.41 -6.95
N LEU A 88 -6.69 -6.19 -7.71
CA LEU A 88 -6.85 -7.63 -7.83
C LEU A 88 -5.88 -8.31 -6.85
N ILE A 89 -6.42 -9.04 -5.90
CA ILE A 89 -5.67 -9.85 -4.94
C ILE A 89 -5.74 -11.30 -5.40
N MET A 90 -4.58 -11.94 -5.56
CA MET A 90 -4.49 -13.34 -5.93
C MET A 90 -3.78 -14.14 -4.84
N ASN A 91 -4.46 -15.16 -4.35
CA ASN A 91 -3.83 -16.17 -3.51
C ASN A 91 -3.22 -17.24 -4.43
N HIS A 92 -1.89 -17.36 -4.42
CA HIS A 92 -1.18 -18.32 -5.26
C HIS A 92 -1.28 -19.76 -4.75
N ASP A 93 -1.52 -19.96 -3.45
CA ASP A 93 -1.67 -21.30 -2.84
C ASP A 93 -3.05 -21.90 -3.14
N THR A 94 -4.12 -21.09 -3.03
CA THR A 94 -5.51 -21.55 -3.25
C THR A 94 -6.02 -21.31 -4.67
N GLY A 95 -5.37 -20.42 -5.41
CA GLY A 95 -5.81 -19.99 -6.73
C GLY A 95 -6.91 -18.92 -6.71
N GLU A 96 -7.33 -18.43 -5.54
CA GLU A 96 -8.42 -17.46 -5.43
C GLU A 96 -8.05 -16.08 -6.00
N CYS A 97 -8.93 -15.52 -6.84
CA CYS A 97 -8.83 -14.17 -7.39
C CYS A 97 -9.96 -13.30 -6.84
N ARG A 98 -9.62 -12.23 -6.11
CA ARG A 98 -10.59 -11.31 -5.51
C ARG A 98 -10.33 -9.87 -5.95
N LEU A 99 -11.36 -9.21 -6.49
CA LEU A 99 -11.34 -7.79 -6.83
C LEU A 99 -11.86 -6.96 -5.65
N GLU A 100 -11.12 -5.94 -5.25
CA GLU A 100 -11.51 -4.98 -4.20
C GLU A 100 -11.44 -3.55 -4.76
N LYS A 101 -12.39 -2.67 -4.41
CA LYS A 101 -12.30 -1.23 -4.72
C LYS A 101 -11.23 -0.59 -3.86
N LEU A 102 -10.44 0.29 -4.49
CA LEU A 102 -9.61 1.22 -3.74
C LEU A 102 -10.47 2.39 -3.27
N SER A 103 -10.37 2.72 -1.98
CA SER A 103 -11.15 3.79 -1.36
C SER A 103 -10.44 5.12 -1.47
N SER A 104 -9.11 5.17 -1.28
CA SER A 104 -8.37 6.43 -1.33
C SER A 104 -6.90 6.28 -1.68
N ASN A 105 -6.34 7.34 -2.26
CA ASN A 105 -4.91 7.52 -2.46
C ASN A 105 -4.36 8.53 -1.46
N ILE A 106 -3.20 8.20 -0.88
CA ILE A 106 -2.50 9.02 0.11
C ILE A 106 -1.13 9.33 -0.49
N THR A 107 -0.96 10.53 -1.01
CA THR A 107 0.35 10.99 -1.47
C THR A 107 1.03 11.72 -0.34
N VAL A 108 2.17 11.20 0.12
CA VAL A 108 2.94 11.78 1.23
C VAL A 108 4.23 12.40 0.70
N LYS A 109 4.71 13.44 1.39
CA LYS A 109 6.00 14.08 1.13
C LYS A 109 6.84 14.09 2.39
N LYS A 110 8.15 13.93 2.25
CA LYS A 110 9.10 14.06 3.36
C LYS A 110 9.00 15.47 3.95
N THR A 111 8.87 15.57 5.27
CA THR A 111 8.96 16.85 5.97
C THR A 111 10.43 17.22 6.20
N ARG A 112 10.72 18.52 6.19
CA ARG A 112 12.08 19.04 6.43
C ARG A 112 12.51 18.81 7.87
#